data_AF-A0A078FBH2-F1
#
_entry.id   AF-A0A078FBH2-F1
#
_cell.length_a   1.000
_cell.length_b   1.000
_cell.length_c   1.000
_cell.angle_alpha   90.00
_cell.angle_beta   90.00
_cell.angle_gamma   90.00
#
_symmetry.space_group_name_H-M   'P 1'
#
loop_
_entity.id
_entity.type
_entity.pdbx_description
1 polymer ?
#
loop_
_entity_poly.entity_id
_entity_poly.type
_entity_poly.pdbx_seq_one_letter_code
_entity_poly.pdbx_strand_id
1 'polypeptide(L)'
;MATEAAATTASKFPKPDLLPIPQPPDFHPTVLIPSQNDKLRFWHLMVAGSIAGSVEHMAMFPVDTIKTHMQTIRSCPIKPVGITQAFRSIIKTEGPSALYRGIWAMGLGAGPAHAVYFSFYEVSKKYLSGGNPNNSLAHAVSGVFATVASDAVFTPMDMVKQRLQIGKGMYGGVWDCVKRVMREEGFGAFYASYRTTVLMNAPFTAVHFATYEAVKRGLREISPEFVGGGEEEEGLLVYATAGAAGGGLAAVLTTPLDVVKTQLQCQGVCGCDRFKSSSIGEVFRTIIKKDGYRGLARGWLPRMLFHAPAAAICWSTYETVKSFFHDVNGAAA
;
A
#
# COMPACT_ATOMS: atom_id res chain seq x y z
N MET A 1 19.15 -69.64 -11.14
CA MET A 1 18.76 -69.84 -12.55
C MET A 1 17.64 -70.87 -12.55
N ALA A 2 16.41 -70.37 -12.45
CA ALA A 2 15.11 -71.06 -12.38
C ALA A 2 14.14 -69.97 -11.87
N THR A 3 12.94 -69.71 -12.39
CA THR A 3 12.06 -70.43 -13.31
C THR A 3 10.94 -69.47 -13.70
N GLU A 4 10.47 -69.61 -14.94
CA GLU A 4 9.22 -69.05 -15.46
C GLU A 4 7.97 -69.70 -14.84
N ALA A 5 6.90 -68.91 -14.87
CA ALA A 5 5.49 -69.27 -15.11
C ALA A 5 4.64 -69.97 -14.03
N ALA A 6 3.50 -69.32 -13.76
CA ALA A 6 2.13 -69.83 -13.76
C ALA A 6 1.26 -69.37 -12.56
N ALA A 7 0.12 -68.78 -12.92
CA ALA A 7 -1.02 -68.32 -12.11
C ALA A 7 -1.53 -69.39 -11.12
N THR A 8 -2.30 -69.14 -10.06
CA THR A 8 -3.57 -68.39 -9.90
C THR A 8 -3.90 -68.53 -8.41
N THR A 9 -4.38 -67.52 -7.67
CA THR A 9 -5.80 -67.40 -7.27
C THR A 9 -5.96 -66.17 -6.38
N ALA A 10 -6.90 -65.31 -6.75
CA ALA A 10 -7.27 -64.12 -6.00
C ALA A 10 -8.24 -64.46 -4.87
N SER A 11 -7.95 -64.04 -3.63
CA SER A 11 -8.96 -63.89 -2.58
C SER A 11 -9.29 -62.40 -2.41
N LYS A 12 -10.44 -61.99 -2.95
CA LYS A 12 -11.03 -60.64 -2.80
C LYS A 12 -11.44 -60.42 -1.34
N PHE A 13 -10.72 -59.54 -0.63
CA PHE A 13 -11.28 -58.83 0.52
C PHE A 13 -11.97 -57.55 0.00
N PRO A 14 -13.25 -57.29 0.35
CA PRO A 14 -13.89 -56.02 0.01
C PRO A 14 -13.24 -54.91 0.82
N LYS A 15 -12.60 -53.94 0.13
CA LYS A 15 -12.22 -52.68 0.76
C LYS A 15 -13.50 -51.86 0.96
N PRO A 16 -13.75 -51.26 2.13
CA PRO A 16 -14.88 -50.36 2.31
C PRO A 16 -14.72 -49.16 1.37
N ASP A 17 -15.80 -48.81 0.66
CA ASP A 17 -15.90 -47.64 -0.20
C ASP A 17 -15.69 -46.37 0.62
N LEU A 18 -14.42 -45.94 0.71
CA LEU A 18 -14.06 -44.61 1.15
C LEU A 18 -14.44 -43.66 0.02
N LEU A 19 -15.52 -42.90 0.24
CA LEU A 19 -15.89 -41.77 -0.61
C LEU A 19 -14.64 -40.91 -0.86
N PRO A 20 -14.31 -40.57 -2.13
CA PRO A 20 -13.22 -39.66 -2.42
C PRO A 20 -13.50 -38.33 -1.70
N ILE A 21 -12.62 -37.95 -0.78
CA ILE A 21 -12.62 -36.58 -0.25
C ILE A 21 -12.37 -35.66 -1.45
N PRO A 22 -13.25 -34.70 -1.76
CA PRO A 22 -13.00 -33.74 -2.81
C PRO A 22 -11.66 -33.06 -2.52
N GLN A 23 -10.68 -33.27 -3.40
CA GLN A 23 -9.44 -32.51 -3.36
C GLN A 23 -9.85 -31.03 -3.51
N PRO A 24 -9.48 -30.14 -2.58
CA PRO A 24 -9.72 -28.71 -2.78
C PRO A 24 -9.07 -28.31 -4.10
N PRO A 25 -9.74 -27.50 -4.95
CA PRO A 25 -9.20 -27.13 -6.24
C PRO A 25 -7.80 -26.54 -6.05
N ASP A 26 -6.84 -27.13 -6.77
CA ASP A 26 -5.45 -26.70 -6.76
C ASP A 26 -5.37 -25.19 -6.88
N PHE A 27 -4.72 -24.56 -5.90
CA PHE A 27 -4.55 -23.13 -5.82
C PHE A 27 -3.62 -22.68 -6.96
N HIS A 28 -4.21 -22.44 -8.13
CA HIS A 28 -3.65 -21.48 -9.06
C HIS A 28 -4.09 -20.11 -8.56
N PRO A 29 -3.18 -19.28 -8.01
CA PRO A 29 -3.48 -17.86 -7.96
C PRO A 29 -3.67 -17.46 -9.43
N THR A 30 -4.91 -17.29 -9.86
CA THR A 30 -5.22 -16.46 -11.03
C THR A 30 -4.86 -15.04 -10.61
N VAL A 31 -3.55 -14.78 -10.52
CA VAL A 31 -3.02 -13.53 -11.05
C VAL A 31 -3.70 -13.43 -12.40
N LEU A 32 -4.47 -12.38 -12.61
CA LEU A 32 -4.89 -11.99 -13.95
C LEU A 32 -3.59 -11.72 -14.71
N ILE A 33 -2.92 -12.79 -15.16
CA ILE A 33 -1.96 -12.75 -16.23
C ILE A 33 -2.83 -12.27 -17.38
N PRO A 34 -2.57 -11.05 -17.91
CA PRO A 34 -3.35 -10.56 -19.03
C PRO A 34 -3.31 -11.64 -20.11
N SER A 35 -4.48 -11.91 -20.69
CA SER A 35 -4.65 -12.86 -21.78
C SER A 35 -3.53 -12.68 -22.82
N GLN A 36 -3.10 -13.79 -23.43
CA GLN A 36 -2.02 -13.89 -24.43
C GLN A 36 -2.17 -13.01 -25.69
N ASN A 37 -3.06 -12.01 -25.71
CA ASN A 37 -3.28 -11.04 -26.77
C ASN A 37 -2.82 -9.61 -26.45
N ASP A 38 -2.28 -9.31 -25.26
CA ASP A 38 -1.82 -7.96 -24.94
C ASP A 38 -0.48 -7.63 -25.63
N LYS A 39 -0.51 -6.81 -26.70
CA LYS A 39 0.66 -6.20 -27.35
C LYS A 39 1.48 -5.25 -26.44
N LEU A 40 1.26 -5.25 -25.12
CA LEU A 40 1.93 -4.36 -24.19
C LEU A 40 3.22 -4.97 -23.66
N ARG A 41 4.35 -4.37 -24.06
CA ARG A 41 5.65 -4.62 -23.43
C ARG A 41 5.61 -4.27 -21.93
N PHE A 42 6.37 -5.00 -21.12
CA PHE A 42 6.50 -4.80 -19.68
C PHE A 42 6.76 -3.34 -19.26
N TRP A 43 7.56 -2.60 -20.03
CA TRP A 43 7.83 -1.18 -19.74
C TRP A 43 6.60 -0.27 -19.85
N HIS A 44 5.64 -0.59 -20.72
CA HIS A 44 4.36 0.14 -20.78
C HIS A 44 3.58 -0.03 -19.48
N LEU A 45 3.55 -1.24 -18.93
CA LEU A 45 2.90 -1.55 -17.66
C LEU A 45 3.59 -0.81 -16.50
N MET A 46 4.93 -0.74 -16.51
CA MET A 46 5.70 0.04 -15.53
C MET A 46 5.38 1.54 -15.59
N VAL A 47 5.31 2.11 -16.80
CA VAL A 47 4.99 3.53 -16.99
C VAL A 47 3.54 3.81 -16.60
N ALA A 48 2.59 2.94 -16.99
CA ALA A 48 1.20 3.04 -16.59
C ALA A 48 1.03 3.00 -15.07
N GLY A 49 1.69 2.05 -14.39
CA GLY A 49 1.68 1.95 -12.92
C GLY A 49 2.30 3.18 -12.24
N SER A 50 3.39 3.72 -12.79
CA SER A 50 4.06 4.90 -12.23
C SER A 50 3.20 6.17 -12.37
N ILE A 51 2.53 6.34 -13.51
CA ILE A 51 1.60 7.46 -13.75
C ILE A 51 0.37 7.31 -12.83
N ALA A 52 -0.21 6.12 -12.75
CA ALA A 52 -1.34 5.82 -11.87
C ALA A 52 -1.05 6.16 -10.41
N GLY A 53 0.07 5.67 -9.88
CA GLY A 53 0.50 5.98 -8.51
C GLY A 53 0.76 7.47 -8.31
N SER A 54 1.34 8.17 -9.28
CA SER A 54 1.58 9.62 -9.18
C SER A 54 0.27 10.41 -9.15
N VAL A 55 -0.69 10.07 -10.02
CA VAL A 55 -2.01 10.70 -10.08
C VAL A 55 -2.80 10.43 -8.80
N GLU A 56 -2.80 9.20 -8.29
CA GLU A 56 -3.40 8.85 -7.01
C GLU A 56 -2.86 9.74 -5.88
N HIS A 57 -1.54 9.82 -5.70
CA HIS A 57 -0.94 10.61 -4.63
C HIS A 57 -1.24 12.12 -4.75
N MET A 58 -1.33 12.64 -5.99
CA MET A 58 -1.72 14.04 -6.22
C MET A 58 -3.20 14.30 -5.93
N ALA A 59 -4.09 13.40 -6.35
CA ALA A 59 -5.52 13.53 -6.13
C ALA A 59 -5.89 13.36 -4.64
N MET A 60 -5.21 12.44 -3.96
CA MET A 60 -5.40 12.17 -2.52
C MET A 60 -4.67 13.16 -1.62
N PHE A 61 -3.94 14.13 -2.18
CA PHE A 61 -3.11 15.06 -1.43
C PHE A 61 -3.88 15.88 -0.37
N PRO A 62 -5.09 16.41 -0.62
CA PRO A 62 -5.86 17.13 0.41
C PRO A 62 -6.25 16.23 1.60
N VAL A 63 -6.59 14.97 1.32
CA VAL A 63 -6.93 13.98 2.35
C VAL A 63 -5.70 13.65 3.19
N ASP A 64 -4.56 13.48 2.53
CA ASP A 64 -3.28 13.25 3.17
C ASP A 64 -2.89 14.40 4.10
N THR A 65 -3.14 15.65 3.69
CA THR A 65 -2.92 16.82 4.53
C THR A 65 -3.82 16.77 5.79
N ILE A 66 -5.11 16.49 5.64
CA ILE A 66 -6.03 16.37 6.80
C ILE A 66 -5.57 15.26 7.74
N LYS A 67 -5.25 14.08 7.20
CA LYS A 67 -4.74 12.93 7.96
C LYS A 67 -3.49 13.31 8.76
N THR A 68 -2.53 13.95 8.10
CA THR A 68 -1.25 14.36 8.72
C THR A 68 -1.49 15.32 9.89
N HIS A 69 -2.31 16.35 9.70
CA HIS A 69 -2.67 17.29 10.77
C HIS A 69 -3.34 16.58 11.95
N MET A 70 -4.23 15.61 11.69
CA MET A 70 -4.89 14.82 12.74
C MET A 70 -3.94 13.86 13.47
N GLN A 71 -2.91 13.35 12.79
CA GLN A 71 -1.97 12.39 13.35
C GLN A 71 -0.84 13.05 14.14
N THR A 72 -0.47 14.29 13.83
CA THR A 72 0.60 15.01 14.55
C THR A 72 0.18 15.40 15.97
N ILE A 73 1.11 15.25 16.92
CA ILE A 73 0.94 15.69 18.30
C ILE A 73 1.57 17.06 18.39
N ARG A 74 0.79 18.07 18.77
CA ARG A 74 1.32 19.38 19.12
C ARG A 74 1.38 19.49 20.64
N SER A 75 2.33 20.26 21.15
CA SER A 75 2.50 20.53 22.59
C SER A 75 1.26 21.12 23.28
N CYS A 76 0.26 21.57 22.53
CA CYS A 76 -1.05 21.97 23.05
C CYS A 76 -2.08 20.83 22.88
N PRO A 77 -2.88 20.50 23.90
CA PRO A 77 -3.87 19.43 23.83
C PRO A 77 -4.95 19.76 22.79
N ILE A 78 -4.89 19.11 21.64
CA ILE A 78 -5.91 19.23 20.60
C ILE A 78 -7.06 18.28 20.98
N LYS A 79 -8.25 18.85 21.24
CA LYS A 79 -9.49 18.08 21.37
C LYS A 79 -9.65 17.18 20.13
N PRO A 80 -10.11 15.93 20.24
CA PRO A 80 -10.32 15.07 19.07
C PRO A 80 -11.26 15.77 18.09
N VAL A 81 -10.71 16.18 16.96
CA VAL A 81 -11.40 16.96 15.94
C VAL A 81 -11.97 15.99 14.91
N GLY A 82 -13.25 16.12 14.55
CA GLY A 82 -13.80 15.37 13.41
C GLY A 82 -13.14 15.80 12.09
N ILE A 83 -13.18 14.95 11.06
CA ILE A 83 -12.57 15.21 9.73
C ILE A 83 -13.04 16.57 9.18
N THR A 84 -14.35 16.85 9.25
CA THR A 84 -14.96 18.10 8.75
C THR A 84 -14.49 19.32 9.52
N GLN A 85 -14.31 19.20 10.83
CA GLN A 85 -13.83 20.29 11.68
C GLN A 85 -12.32 20.50 11.49
N ALA A 86 -11.52 19.44 11.31
CA ALA A 86 -10.11 19.55 10.94
C ALA A 86 -9.94 20.27 9.59
N PHE A 87 -10.70 19.85 8.58
CA PHE A 87 -10.71 20.50 7.27
C PHE A 87 -11.09 22.00 7.34
N ARG A 88 -12.21 22.33 8.01
CA ARG A 88 -12.63 23.72 8.22
C ARG A 88 -11.58 24.51 8.98
N SER A 89 -10.93 23.91 9.97
CA SER A 89 -9.88 24.57 10.74
C SER A 89 -8.65 24.87 9.88
N ILE A 90 -8.21 23.93 9.03
CA ILE A 90 -7.06 24.13 8.13
C ILE A 90 -7.37 25.28 7.16
N ILE A 91 -8.54 25.27 6.51
CA ILE A 91 -8.91 26.33 5.57
C ILE A 91 -8.98 27.68 6.27
N LYS A 92 -9.59 27.77 7.45
CA LYS A 92 -9.74 29.03 8.19
C LYS A 92 -8.41 29.57 8.72
N THR A 93 -7.51 28.69 9.16
CA THR A 93 -6.25 29.11 9.80
C THR A 93 -5.11 29.27 8.81
N GLU A 94 -5.02 28.40 7.79
CA GLU A 94 -3.87 28.34 6.88
C GLU A 94 -4.17 28.73 5.44
N GLY A 95 -5.46 28.76 5.08
CA GLY A 95 -5.95 29.00 3.72
C GLY A 95 -6.12 27.71 2.90
N PRO A 96 -6.88 27.75 1.80
CA PRO A 96 -7.14 26.58 0.95
C PRO A 96 -5.88 26.03 0.27
N SER A 97 -4.88 26.88 0.00
CA SER A 97 -3.60 26.47 -0.58
C SER A 97 -2.77 25.58 0.37
N ALA A 98 -3.07 25.58 1.67
CA ALA A 98 -2.40 24.72 2.65
C ALA A 98 -2.63 23.23 2.36
N LEU A 99 -3.77 22.87 1.77
CA LEU A 99 -4.09 21.49 1.43
C LEU A 99 -3.13 20.89 0.41
N TYR A 100 -2.48 21.71 -0.42
CA TYR A 100 -1.57 21.31 -1.49
C TYR A 100 -0.09 21.63 -1.21
N ARG A 101 0.24 22.13 -0.01
CA ARG A 101 1.63 22.40 0.37
C ARG A 101 2.42 21.10 0.47
N GLY A 102 3.44 20.96 -0.38
CA GLY A 102 4.27 19.76 -0.45
C GLY A 102 3.93 18.83 -1.61
N ILE A 103 2.96 19.15 -2.47
CA ILE A 103 2.63 18.34 -3.65
C ILE A 103 3.83 18.12 -4.58
N TRP A 104 4.70 19.13 -4.70
CA TRP A 104 5.94 19.01 -5.46
C TRP A 104 6.95 18.04 -4.84
N ALA A 105 7.02 17.94 -3.51
CA ALA A 105 7.88 16.94 -2.86
C ALA A 105 7.39 15.53 -3.18
N MET A 106 6.07 15.31 -3.20
CA MET A 106 5.46 14.05 -3.61
C MET A 106 5.79 13.71 -5.08
N GLY A 107 5.58 14.67 -6.00
CA GLY A 107 5.87 14.46 -7.42
C GLY A 107 7.34 14.13 -7.70
N LEU A 108 8.27 14.81 -7.02
CA LEU A 108 9.71 14.56 -7.15
C LEU A 108 10.14 13.20 -6.55
N GLY A 109 9.45 12.71 -5.52
CA GLY A 109 9.77 11.45 -4.86
C GLY A 109 9.13 10.21 -5.49
N ALA A 110 7.90 10.33 -6.00
CA ALA A 110 7.13 9.19 -6.48
C ALA A 110 7.79 8.53 -7.70
N GLY A 111 8.16 9.29 -8.73
CA GLY A 111 8.74 8.74 -9.96
C GLY A 111 9.99 7.89 -9.72
N PRO A 112 11.05 8.42 -9.07
CA PRO A 112 12.26 7.66 -8.76
C PRO A 112 12.02 6.42 -7.90
N ALA A 113 11.11 6.50 -6.91
CA ALA A 113 10.76 5.37 -6.07
C ALA A 113 10.15 4.21 -6.88
N HIS A 114 9.20 4.51 -7.78
CA HIS A 114 8.61 3.49 -8.66
C HIS A 114 9.65 2.89 -9.62
N ALA A 115 10.55 3.70 -10.17
CA ALA A 115 11.62 3.20 -11.02
C ALA A 115 12.53 2.20 -10.27
N VAL A 116 12.88 2.52 -9.02
CA VAL A 116 13.66 1.62 -8.15
C VAL A 116 12.87 0.37 -7.81
N TYR A 117 11.58 0.49 -7.47
CA TYR A 117 10.72 -0.65 -7.19
C TYR A 117 10.75 -1.66 -8.34
N PHE A 118 10.42 -1.23 -9.56
CA PHE A 118 10.37 -2.14 -10.71
C PHE A 118 11.75 -2.70 -11.08
N SER A 119 12.80 -1.88 -11.01
CA SER A 119 14.16 -2.31 -11.30
C SER A 119 14.60 -3.42 -10.32
N PHE A 120 14.42 -3.20 -9.02
CA PHE A 120 14.76 -4.18 -7.99
C PHE A 120 13.86 -5.42 -8.07
N TYR A 121 12.58 -5.24 -8.39
CA TYR A 121 11.65 -6.35 -8.57
C TYR A 121 12.11 -7.27 -9.70
N GLU A 122 12.41 -6.73 -10.88
CA GLU A 122 12.86 -7.53 -12.03
C GLU A 122 14.20 -8.22 -11.79
N VAL A 123 15.16 -7.50 -11.20
CA VAL A 123 16.48 -8.04 -10.86
C VAL A 123 16.34 -9.18 -9.84
N SER A 124 15.63 -8.93 -8.73
CA SER A 124 15.42 -9.93 -7.68
C SER A 124 14.66 -11.14 -8.23
N LYS A 125 13.61 -10.92 -9.01
CA LYS A 125 12.82 -11.97 -9.64
C LYS A 125 13.69 -12.84 -10.55
N LYS A 126 14.57 -12.24 -11.37
CA LYS A 126 15.47 -12.98 -12.27
C LYS A 126 16.45 -13.87 -11.51
N TYR A 127 17.02 -13.37 -10.41
CA TYR A 127 17.96 -14.15 -9.59
C TYR A 127 17.25 -15.24 -8.76
N LEU A 128 16.10 -14.94 -8.16
CA LEU A 128 15.39 -15.85 -7.26
C LEU A 128 14.53 -16.90 -7.99
N SER A 129 14.03 -16.59 -9.18
CA SER A 129 13.15 -17.52 -9.90
C SER A 129 13.93 -18.65 -10.56
N GLY A 130 15.27 -18.52 -10.73
CA GLY A 130 16.12 -19.59 -11.26
C GLY A 130 15.67 -20.15 -12.64
N GLY A 131 14.92 -19.35 -13.41
CA GLY A 131 14.31 -19.79 -14.67
C GLY A 131 12.92 -20.44 -14.56
N ASN A 132 12.36 -20.65 -13.36
CA ASN A 132 11.00 -21.14 -13.16
C ASN A 132 10.02 -19.97 -12.93
N PRO A 133 9.16 -19.63 -13.90
CA PRO A 133 8.23 -18.49 -13.80
C PRO A 133 7.06 -18.71 -12.81
N ASN A 134 6.89 -19.92 -12.25
CA ASN A 134 5.76 -20.23 -11.36
C ASN A 134 6.12 -20.26 -9.87
N ASN A 135 7.29 -19.73 -9.48
CA ASN A 135 7.73 -19.72 -8.09
C ASN A 135 7.11 -18.53 -7.32
N SER A 136 5.92 -18.72 -6.75
CA SER A 136 5.22 -17.67 -5.99
C SER A 136 6.05 -17.10 -4.83
N LEU A 137 6.91 -17.91 -4.20
CA LEU A 137 7.82 -17.44 -3.15
C LEU A 137 8.87 -16.47 -3.70
N ALA A 138 9.44 -16.75 -4.88
CA ALA A 138 10.39 -15.85 -5.52
C ALA A 138 9.76 -14.48 -5.83
N HIS A 139 8.51 -14.47 -6.30
CA HIS A 139 7.78 -13.21 -6.53
C HIS A 139 7.50 -12.45 -5.23
N ALA A 140 7.08 -13.15 -4.16
CA ALA A 140 6.81 -12.54 -2.88
C ALA A 140 8.08 -11.90 -2.27
N VAL A 141 9.19 -12.65 -2.25
CA VAL A 141 10.47 -12.18 -1.72
C VAL A 141 11.02 -11.02 -2.56
N SER A 142 10.92 -11.10 -3.89
CA SER A 142 11.32 -10.00 -4.79
C SER A 142 10.49 -8.75 -4.56
N GLY A 143 9.19 -8.90 -4.29
CA GLY A 143 8.30 -7.81 -3.89
C GLY A 143 8.78 -7.12 -2.61
N VAL A 144 9.11 -7.90 -1.57
CA VAL A 144 9.62 -7.34 -0.30
C VAL A 144 10.92 -6.56 -0.51
N PHE A 145 11.89 -7.11 -1.24
CA PHE A 145 13.14 -6.40 -1.53
C PHE A 145 12.91 -5.12 -2.33
N ALA A 146 12.04 -5.18 -3.34
CA ALA A 146 11.66 -4.02 -4.14
C ALA A 146 10.99 -2.93 -3.30
N THR A 147 10.06 -3.29 -2.40
CA THR A 147 9.40 -2.35 -1.49
C THR A 147 10.42 -1.69 -0.55
N VAL A 148 11.31 -2.46 0.07
CA VAL A 148 12.33 -1.93 1.00
C VAL A 148 13.26 -0.94 0.28
N ALA A 149 13.69 -1.26 -0.95
CA ALA A 149 14.54 -0.39 -1.76
C ALA A 149 13.79 0.88 -2.22
N SER A 150 12.55 0.74 -2.69
CA SER A 150 11.70 1.85 -3.10
C SER A 150 11.42 2.81 -1.95
N ASP A 151 11.09 2.27 -0.76
CA ASP A 151 10.84 3.05 0.44
C ASP A 151 12.06 3.87 0.85
N ALA A 152 13.28 3.37 0.63
CA ALA A 152 14.50 4.11 0.94
C ALA A 152 14.61 5.39 0.10
N VAL A 153 14.19 5.34 -1.17
CA VAL A 153 14.19 6.51 -2.06
C VAL A 153 12.99 7.42 -1.79
N PHE A 154 11.84 6.85 -1.42
CA PHE A 154 10.62 7.61 -1.17
C PHE A 154 10.64 8.35 0.18
N THR A 155 11.22 7.75 1.23
CA THR A 155 11.13 8.24 2.61
C THR A 155 11.62 9.69 2.81
N PRO A 156 12.74 10.14 2.22
CA PRO A 156 13.18 11.53 2.33
C PRO A 156 12.15 12.53 1.80
N MET A 157 11.53 12.22 0.66
CA MET A 157 10.53 13.08 0.04
C MET A 157 9.20 13.05 0.80
N ASP A 158 8.79 11.89 1.32
CA ASP A 158 7.64 11.79 2.22
C ASP A 158 7.87 12.60 3.50
N MET A 159 9.06 12.57 4.09
CA MET A 159 9.39 13.41 5.26
C MET A 159 9.26 14.90 4.93
N VAL A 160 9.81 15.36 3.80
CA VAL A 160 9.72 16.77 3.38
C VAL A 160 8.26 17.18 3.11
N LYS A 161 7.48 16.32 2.45
CA LYS A 161 6.03 16.53 2.25
C LYS A 161 5.33 16.78 3.58
N GLN A 162 5.50 15.87 4.54
CA GLN A 162 4.82 15.90 5.83
C GLN A 162 5.12 17.20 6.59
N ARG A 163 6.38 17.64 6.59
CA ARG A 163 6.78 18.92 7.21
C ARG A 163 6.21 20.14 6.51
N LEU A 164 6.12 20.13 5.18
CA LEU A 164 5.51 21.22 4.43
C LEU A 164 3.99 21.30 4.64
N GLN A 165 3.33 20.15 4.87
CA GLN A 165 1.90 20.09 5.14
C GLN A 165 1.52 20.72 6.48
N ILE A 166 2.37 20.59 7.51
CA ILE A 166 2.10 21.16 8.85
C ILE A 166 2.81 22.48 9.12
N GLY A 167 3.90 22.77 8.41
CA GLY A 167 4.84 23.86 8.68
C GLY A 167 4.44 25.21 8.10
N LYS A 168 3.25 25.73 8.43
CA LYS A 168 2.79 27.04 7.92
C LYS A 168 3.82 28.14 8.20
N GLY A 169 4.35 28.74 7.14
CA GLY A 169 5.28 29.88 7.22
C GLY A 169 6.70 29.53 7.70
N MET A 170 6.99 28.25 7.99
CA MET A 170 8.32 27.80 8.41
C MET A 170 9.25 27.51 7.24
N TYR A 171 8.69 27.21 6.07
CA TYR A 171 9.43 26.82 4.87
C TYR A 171 8.92 27.58 3.64
N GLY A 172 9.83 28.13 2.85
CA GLY A 172 9.52 28.78 1.57
C GLY A 172 9.27 27.81 0.41
N GLY A 173 9.52 26.51 0.62
CA GLY A 173 9.31 25.47 -0.38
C GLY A 173 10.09 24.18 -0.07
N VAL A 174 10.11 23.26 -1.03
CA VAL A 174 10.80 21.95 -0.90
C VAL A 174 12.28 22.14 -0.62
N TRP A 175 12.96 22.98 -1.41
CA TRP A 175 14.40 23.21 -1.27
C TRP A 175 14.79 23.88 0.06
N ASP A 176 13.99 24.86 0.49
CA ASP A 176 14.21 25.52 1.78
C ASP A 176 14.02 24.54 2.95
N CYS A 177 12.98 23.68 2.87
CA CYS A 177 12.78 22.61 3.85
C CYS A 177 13.96 21.65 3.90
N VAL A 178 14.41 21.13 2.76
CA VAL A 178 15.58 20.23 2.68
C VAL A 178 16.82 20.89 3.28
N LYS A 179 17.15 22.12 2.86
CA LYS A 179 18.32 22.85 3.34
C LYS A 179 18.27 23.09 4.84
N ARG A 180 17.11 23.46 5.37
CA ARG A 180 16.92 23.73 6.80
C ARG A 180 17.04 22.46 7.63
N VAL A 181 16.39 21.38 7.22
CA VAL A 181 16.47 20.06 7.88
C VAL A 181 17.89 19.53 7.88
N MET A 182 18.59 19.61 6.74
CA MET A 182 20.00 19.22 6.64
C MET A 182 20.89 20.00 7.61
N ARG A 183 20.66 21.31 7.76
CA ARG A 183 21.48 22.18 8.63
C ARG A 183 21.16 22.01 10.12
N GLU A 184 19.89 21.86 10.49
CA GLU A 184 19.42 21.92 11.89
C GLU A 184 19.26 20.54 12.54
N GLU A 185 19.04 19.49 11.74
CA GLU A 185 18.79 18.13 12.24
C GLU A 185 19.70 17.07 11.61
N GLY A 186 20.34 17.39 10.48
CA GLY A 186 21.26 16.50 9.78
C GLY A 186 20.56 15.46 8.90
N PHE A 187 21.38 14.61 8.27
CA PHE A 187 20.90 13.63 7.29
C PHE A 187 20.00 12.55 7.89
N GLY A 188 20.21 12.18 9.16
CA GLY A 188 19.42 11.15 9.85
C GLY A 188 17.93 11.50 9.98
N ALA A 189 17.59 12.79 9.96
CA ALA A 189 16.20 13.25 10.05
C ALA A 189 15.33 12.76 8.89
N PHE A 190 15.89 12.69 7.67
CA PHE A 190 15.18 12.22 6.47
C PHE A 190 14.76 10.76 6.55
N TYR A 191 15.46 9.95 7.35
CA TYR A 191 15.23 8.51 7.49
C TYR A 191 14.72 8.11 8.88
N ALA A 192 14.34 9.09 9.72
CA ALA A 192 13.91 8.84 11.09
C ALA A 192 12.73 7.85 11.16
N SER A 193 11.84 7.87 10.17
CA SER A 193 10.66 7.00 10.11
C SER A 193 10.85 5.72 9.27
N TYR A 194 11.99 5.54 8.59
CA TYR A 194 12.18 4.46 7.62
C TYR A 194 11.94 3.07 8.21
N ARG A 195 12.46 2.81 9.42
CA ARG A 195 12.26 1.54 10.13
C ARG A 195 10.78 1.28 10.42
N THR A 196 10.05 2.32 10.80
CA THR A 196 8.60 2.24 11.06
C THR A 196 7.83 1.96 9.78
N THR A 197 8.20 2.61 8.67
CA THR A 197 7.59 2.37 7.34
C THR A 197 7.75 0.92 6.92
N VAL A 198 8.97 0.38 6.94
CA VAL A 198 9.23 -1.01 6.56
C VAL A 198 8.49 -1.99 7.47
N LEU A 199 8.50 -1.75 8.78
CA LEU A 199 7.78 -2.60 9.74
C LEU A 199 6.26 -2.55 9.54
N MET A 200 5.71 -1.42 9.09
CA MET A 200 4.28 -1.25 8.84
C MET A 200 3.80 -1.99 7.59
N ASN A 201 4.65 -2.14 6.57
CA ASN A 201 4.26 -2.75 5.30
C ASN A 201 3.86 -4.22 5.44
N ALA A 202 4.66 -5.01 6.17
CA ALA A 202 4.39 -6.44 6.36
C ALA A 202 3.00 -6.73 6.97
N PRO A 203 2.60 -6.14 8.12
CA PRO A 203 1.27 -6.35 8.68
C PRO A 203 0.17 -5.74 7.79
N PHE A 204 0.43 -4.62 7.10
CA PHE A 204 -0.55 -4.04 6.18
C PHE A 204 -0.89 -5.02 5.06
N THR A 205 0.13 -5.52 4.37
CA THR A 205 0.00 -6.46 3.25
C THR A 205 -0.64 -7.78 3.70
N ALA A 206 -0.22 -8.33 4.83
CA ALA A 206 -0.76 -9.59 5.35
C ALA A 206 -2.27 -9.48 5.66
N VAL A 207 -2.68 -8.43 6.40
CA VAL A 207 -4.10 -8.20 6.72
C VAL A 207 -4.91 -7.93 5.47
N HIS A 208 -4.37 -7.12 4.55
CA HIS A 208 -5.06 -6.76 3.31
C HIS A 208 -5.40 -8.02 2.51
N PHE A 209 -4.41 -8.86 2.19
CA PHE A 209 -4.64 -10.08 1.41
C PHE A 209 -5.50 -11.11 2.15
N ALA A 210 -5.26 -11.34 3.45
CA ALA A 210 -6.06 -12.28 4.22
C ALA A 210 -7.55 -11.88 4.25
N THR A 211 -7.82 -10.59 4.44
CA THR A 211 -9.18 -10.06 4.50
C THR A 211 -9.82 -10.02 3.12
N TYR A 212 -9.06 -9.62 2.09
CA TYR A 212 -9.49 -9.65 0.70
C TYR A 212 -9.96 -11.05 0.30
N GLU A 213 -9.16 -12.09 0.58
CA GLU A 213 -9.51 -13.48 0.29
C GLU A 213 -10.72 -13.97 1.09
N ALA A 214 -10.80 -13.64 2.38
CA ALA A 214 -11.94 -14.01 3.22
C ALA A 214 -13.26 -13.38 2.73
N VAL A 215 -13.24 -12.08 2.41
CA VAL A 215 -14.41 -11.35 1.91
C VAL A 215 -14.80 -11.87 0.53
N LYS A 216 -13.84 -12.10 -0.37
CA LYS A 216 -14.10 -12.67 -1.70
C LYS A 216 -14.75 -14.05 -1.63
N ARG A 217 -14.30 -14.93 -0.71
CA ARG A 217 -14.92 -16.25 -0.50
C ARG A 217 -16.34 -16.12 0.04
N GLY A 218 -16.54 -15.30 1.09
CA GLY A 218 -17.86 -15.08 1.66
C GLY A 218 -18.88 -14.50 0.68
N LEU A 219 -18.48 -13.52 -0.16
CA LEU A 219 -19.37 -12.95 -1.18
C LEU A 219 -19.75 -13.98 -2.26
N ARG A 220 -18.81 -14.83 -2.68
CA ARG A 220 -19.08 -15.91 -3.64
C ARG A 220 -20.02 -16.98 -3.08
N GLU A 221 -19.95 -17.26 -1.79
CA GLU A 221 -20.82 -18.24 -1.11
C GLU A 221 -22.25 -17.70 -0.88
N ILE A 222 -22.41 -16.41 -0.63
CA ILE A 222 -23.71 -15.78 -0.32
C ILE A 222 -24.51 -15.46 -1.59
N SER A 223 -23.86 -15.28 -2.74
CA SER A 223 -24.52 -14.88 -3.98
C SER A 223 -24.30 -15.85 -5.17
N PRO A 224 -24.68 -17.14 -5.05
CA PRO A 224 -24.66 -18.06 -6.19
C PRO A 224 -25.75 -17.75 -7.25
N GLU A 225 -26.83 -17.03 -6.90
CA GLU A 225 -27.95 -16.68 -7.81
C GLU A 225 -27.75 -15.37 -8.62
N PHE A 226 -26.75 -14.54 -8.28
CA PHE A 226 -26.36 -13.39 -9.12
C PHE A 226 -25.50 -13.81 -10.32
N VAL A 227 -24.91 -15.02 -10.29
CA VAL A 227 -24.03 -15.59 -11.33
C VAL A 227 -24.70 -15.75 -12.73
N GLY A 228 -25.98 -15.40 -12.88
CA GLY A 228 -26.70 -15.36 -14.16
C GLY A 228 -26.76 -14.00 -14.87
N GLY A 229 -26.21 -12.92 -14.30
CA GLY A 229 -26.47 -11.54 -14.74
C GLY A 229 -25.24 -10.69 -15.08
N GLY A 230 -24.46 -11.07 -16.10
CA GLY A 230 -23.38 -10.22 -16.64
C GLY A 230 -22.03 -10.40 -15.93
N GLU A 231 -21.24 -11.34 -16.45
CA GLU A 231 -20.00 -11.85 -15.83
C GLU A 231 -18.91 -10.80 -15.53
N GLU A 232 -18.94 -9.61 -16.15
CA GLU A 232 -17.90 -8.58 -16.01
C GLU A 232 -18.16 -7.53 -14.90
N GLU A 233 -19.37 -6.99 -14.76
CA GLU A 233 -19.67 -5.95 -13.74
C GLU A 233 -19.75 -6.53 -12.32
N GLU A 234 -20.23 -7.76 -12.18
CA GLU A 234 -20.38 -8.43 -10.88
C GLU A 234 -19.03 -8.81 -10.27
N GLY A 235 -18.07 -9.20 -11.12
CA GLY A 235 -16.69 -9.43 -10.71
C GLY A 235 -16.07 -8.16 -10.14
N LEU A 236 -16.26 -7.02 -10.79
CA LEU A 236 -15.72 -5.73 -10.37
C LEU A 236 -16.24 -5.33 -8.99
N LEU A 237 -17.53 -5.48 -8.71
CA LEU A 237 -18.10 -5.15 -7.40
C LEU A 237 -17.56 -6.04 -6.29
N VAL A 238 -17.41 -7.35 -6.53
CA VAL A 238 -16.81 -8.28 -5.56
C VAL A 238 -15.35 -7.92 -5.28
N TYR A 239 -14.56 -7.60 -6.32
CA TYR A 239 -13.17 -7.19 -6.15
C TYR A 239 -13.04 -5.84 -5.46
N ALA A 240 -13.90 -4.88 -5.78
CA ALA A 240 -13.91 -3.55 -5.18
C ALA A 240 -14.30 -3.62 -3.69
N THR A 241 -15.34 -4.39 -3.35
CA THR A 241 -15.78 -4.57 -1.96
C THR A 241 -14.74 -5.33 -1.13
N ALA A 242 -14.16 -6.40 -1.66
CA ALA A 242 -13.07 -7.14 -1.00
C ALA A 242 -11.82 -6.27 -0.82
N GLY A 243 -11.46 -5.47 -1.82
CA GLY A 243 -10.34 -4.52 -1.76
C GLY A 243 -10.57 -3.43 -0.72
N ALA A 244 -11.77 -2.82 -0.72
CA ALA A 244 -12.16 -1.79 0.25
C ALA A 244 -12.18 -2.33 1.68
N ALA A 245 -12.76 -3.51 1.91
CA ALA A 245 -12.81 -4.14 3.23
C ALA A 245 -11.40 -4.53 3.71
N GLY A 246 -10.60 -5.17 2.84
CA GLY A 246 -9.25 -5.59 3.18
C GLY A 246 -8.32 -4.42 3.47
N GLY A 247 -8.32 -3.39 2.62
CA GLY A 247 -7.52 -2.19 2.83
C GLY A 247 -8.01 -1.32 3.98
N GLY A 248 -9.32 -1.24 4.20
CA GLY A 248 -9.91 -0.55 5.35
C GLY A 248 -9.48 -1.19 6.67
N LEU A 249 -9.60 -2.51 6.80
CA LEU A 249 -9.17 -3.23 8.00
C LEU A 249 -7.66 -3.16 8.21
N ALA A 250 -6.88 -3.34 7.14
CA ALA A 250 -5.42 -3.18 7.19
C ALA A 250 -5.02 -1.75 7.63
N ALA A 251 -5.70 -0.72 7.12
CA ALA A 251 -5.48 0.66 7.53
C ALA A 251 -5.76 0.88 9.01
N VAL A 252 -6.87 0.35 9.54
CA VAL A 252 -7.22 0.46 10.97
C VAL A 252 -6.15 -0.22 11.84
N LEU A 253 -5.81 -1.47 11.54
CA LEU A 253 -4.85 -2.25 12.33
C LEU A 253 -3.43 -1.67 12.29
N THR A 254 -3.03 -1.07 11.18
CA THR A 254 -1.70 -0.44 11.04
C THR A 254 -1.69 1.06 11.37
N THR A 255 -2.82 1.63 11.82
CA THR A 255 -2.88 3.04 12.22
C THR A 255 -1.88 3.39 13.32
N PRO A 256 -1.66 2.57 14.37
CA PRO A 256 -0.69 2.91 15.42
C PRO A 256 0.75 3.10 14.90
N LEU A 257 1.18 2.28 13.94
CA LEU A 257 2.51 2.41 13.31
C LEU A 257 2.59 3.64 12.41
N ASP A 258 1.51 3.96 11.71
CA ASP A 258 1.42 5.16 10.86
C ASP A 258 1.42 6.45 11.68
N VAL A 259 0.75 6.46 12.85
CA VAL A 259 0.87 7.59 13.79
C VAL A 259 2.33 7.78 14.22
N VAL A 260 3.04 6.71 14.58
CA VAL A 260 4.47 6.78 14.94
C VAL A 260 5.32 7.28 13.77
N LYS A 261 5.07 6.78 12.55
CA LYS A 261 5.73 7.23 11.32
C LYS A 261 5.54 8.75 11.14
N THR A 262 4.31 9.23 11.21
CA THR A 262 3.98 10.65 11.05
C THR A 262 4.59 11.53 12.15
N GLN A 263 4.62 11.07 13.40
CA GLN A 263 5.32 11.80 14.49
C GLN A 263 6.80 11.98 14.20
N LEU A 264 7.48 10.90 13.76
CA LEU A 264 8.91 10.95 13.45
C LEU A 264 9.22 11.83 12.24
N GLN A 265 8.32 11.89 11.26
CA GLN A 265 8.47 12.76 10.08
C GLN A 265 8.25 14.25 10.41
N CYS A 266 7.34 14.53 11.35
CA CYS A 266 6.91 15.88 11.73
C CYS A 266 7.60 16.45 12.98
N GLN A 267 8.46 15.68 13.65
CA GLN A 267 9.11 16.11 14.90
C GLN A 267 9.82 17.45 14.74
N GLY A 268 9.72 18.31 15.76
CA GLY A 268 10.36 19.63 15.76
C GLY A 268 9.67 20.71 14.90
N VAL A 269 8.57 20.40 14.21
CA VAL A 269 7.83 21.37 13.37
C VAL A 269 6.53 21.81 14.07
N CYS A 270 6.22 23.11 14.06
CA CYS A 270 4.96 23.65 14.60
C CYS A 270 4.58 23.17 16.02
N GLY A 271 5.57 23.04 16.90
CA GLY A 271 5.37 22.58 18.27
C GLY A 271 5.13 21.07 18.39
N CYS A 272 5.46 20.29 17.36
CA CYS A 272 5.56 18.83 17.48
C CYS A 272 6.74 18.46 18.36
N ASP A 273 6.54 17.43 19.18
CA ASP A 273 7.58 16.93 20.08
C ASP A 273 8.83 16.49 19.32
N ARG A 274 9.99 16.73 19.91
CA ARG A 274 11.26 16.18 19.44
C ARG A 274 11.58 14.93 20.25
N PHE A 275 11.72 13.79 19.58
CA PHE A 275 12.03 12.53 20.25
C PHE A 275 13.54 12.40 20.44
N LYS A 276 13.97 11.86 21.59
CA LYS A 276 15.40 11.64 21.88
C LYS A 276 15.97 10.49 21.05
N SER A 277 15.12 9.53 20.68
CA SER A 277 15.46 8.38 19.85
C SER A 277 14.41 8.18 18.76
N SER A 278 14.83 7.68 17.60
CA SER A 278 13.93 7.15 16.56
C SER A 278 13.38 5.75 16.90
N SER A 279 13.52 5.32 18.15
CA SER A 279 12.98 4.04 18.62
C SER A 279 11.45 4.07 18.61
N ILE A 280 10.85 3.14 17.86
CA ILE A 280 9.40 2.98 17.73
C ILE A 280 8.75 2.87 19.11
N GLY A 281 9.33 2.09 20.02
CA GLY A 281 8.79 1.87 21.37
C GLY A 281 8.82 3.12 22.25
N GLU A 282 9.82 3.98 22.12
CA GLU A 282 9.90 5.24 22.87
C GLU A 282 8.84 6.23 22.41
N VAL A 283 8.66 6.34 21.08
CA VAL A 283 7.60 7.16 20.49
C VAL A 283 6.23 6.64 20.92
N PHE A 284 6.01 5.32 20.86
CA PHE A 284 4.77 4.67 21.30
C PHE A 284 4.43 5.01 22.76
N ARG A 285 5.40 4.83 23.66
CA ARG A 285 5.24 5.12 25.09
C ARG A 285 4.96 6.60 25.33
N THR A 286 5.60 7.49 24.57
CA THR A 286 5.40 8.94 24.68
C THR A 286 3.99 9.33 24.25
N ILE A 287 3.49 8.78 23.14
CA ILE A 287 2.11 8.99 22.67
C ILE A 287 1.11 8.52 23.73
N ILE A 288 1.27 7.30 24.26
CA ILE A 288 0.38 6.76 25.30
C ILE A 288 0.41 7.63 26.55
N LYS A 289 1.59 8.11 26.97
CA LYS A 289 1.73 8.95 28.16
C LYS A 289 1.05 10.32 28.01
N LYS A 290 1.07 10.90 26.80
CA LYS A 290 0.49 12.24 26.55
C LYS A 290 -1.00 12.19 26.21
N ASP A 291 -1.41 11.29 25.33
CA ASP A 291 -2.73 11.27 24.70
C ASP A 291 -3.53 9.99 24.98
N GLY A 292 -2.95 9.06 25.75
CA GLY A 292 -3.53 7.74 25.99
C GLY A 292 -3.57 6.87 24.73
N TYR A 293 -4.25 5.73 24.84
CA TYR A 293 -4.43 4.80 23.72
C TYR A 293 -5.19 5.39 22.52
N ARG A 294 -6.02 6.41 22.76
CA ARG A 294 -6.73 7.12 21.68
C ARG A 294 -5.77 7.91 20.77
N GLY A 295 -4.60 8.30 21.27
CA GLY A 295 -3.56 8.96 20.47
C GLY A 295 -3.06 8.09 19.33
N LEU A 296 -2.93 6.78 19.57
CA LEU A 296 -2.45 5.79 18.58
C LEU A 296 -3.48 5.48 17.49
N ALA A 297 -4.75 5.77 17.71
CA ALA A 297 -5.81 5.60 16.73
C ALA A 297 -6.06 6.87 15.91
N ARG A 298 -5.35 7.98 16.13
CA ARG A 298 -5.65 9.23 15.40
C ARG A 298 -5.48 9.06 13.89
N GLY A 299 -6.43 9.60 13.14
CA GLY A 299 -6.42 9.50 11.68
C GLY A 299 -6.83 8.13 11.11
N TRP A 300 -7.29 7.17 11.92
CA TRP A 300 -7.78 5.88 11.41
C TRP A 300 -8.95 6.05 10.42
N LEU A 301 -9.89 6.95 10.75
CA LEU A 301 -11.10 7.16 9.98
C LEU A 301 -10.83 7.69 8.56
N PRO A 302 -10.06 8.79 8.36
CA PRO A 302 -9.72 9.21 7.01
C PRO A 302 -8.93 8.13 6.26
N ARG A 303 -8.03 7.40 6.92
CA ARG A 303 -7.26 6.33 6.26
C ARG A 303 -8.14 5.20 5.74
N MET A 304 -9.17 4.81 6.50
CA MET A 304 -10.14 3.79 6.10
C MET A 304 -11.08 4.31 5.00
N LEU A 305 -11.72 5.47 5.21
CA LEU A 305 -12.74 6.00 4.30
C LEU A 305 -12.20 6.30 2.90
N PHE A 306 -10.95 6.77 2.83
CA PHE A 306 -10.36 7.22 1.58
C PHE A 306 -9.51 6.15 0.88
N HIS A 307 -9.45 4.94 1.42
CA HIS A 307 -8.74 3.83 0.77
C HIS A 307 -9.39 3.42 -0.56
N ALA A 308 -10.70 3.20 -0.56
CA ALA A 308 -11.41 2.79 -1.77
C ALA A 308 -11.38 3.87 -2.88
N PRO A 309 -11.62 5.17 -2.60
CA PRO A 309 -11.42 6.23 -3.59
C PRO A 309 -10.00 6.30 -4.15
N ALA A 310 -8.97 6.16 -3.31
CA ALA A 310 -7.58 6.16 -3.75
C ALA A 310 -7.29 5.00 -4.71
N ALA A 311 -7.71 3.79 -4.34
CA ALA A 311 -7.58 2.61 -5.19
C ALA A 311 -8.33 2.77 -6.52
N ALA A 312 -9.55 3.34 -6.50
CA ALA A 312 -10.34 3.59 -7.71
C ALA A 312 -9.63 4.57 -8.65
N ILE A 313 -9.06 5.66 -8.13
CA ILE A 313 -8.28 6.63 -8.93
C ILE A 313 -7.07 5.94 -9.55
N CYS A 314 -6.33 5.16 -8.76
CA CYS A 314 -5.15 4.44 -9.20
C CYS A 314 -5.48 3.46 -10.34
N TRP A 315 -6.44 2.56 -10.12
CA TRP A 315 -6.88 1.59 -11.13
C TRP A 315 -7.46 2.24 -12.39
N SER A 316 -8.31 3.26 -12.24
CA SER A 316 -8.88 3.96 -13.40
C SER A 316 -7.80 4.64 -14.24
N THR A 317 -6.81 5.25 -13.58
CA THR A 317 -5.67 5.86 -14.28
C THR A 317 -4.81 4.79 -14.95
N TYR A 318 -4.55 3.69 -14.26
CA TYR A 318 -3.76 2.57 -14.80
C TYR A 318 -4.39 2.02 -16.08
N GLU A 319 -5.69 1.70 -16.06
CA GLU A 319 -6.40 1.18 -17.23
C GLU A 319 -6.45 2.22 -18.36
N THR A 320 -6.68 3.50 -18.05
CA THR A 320 -6.68 4.56 -19.06
C THR A 320 -5.32 4.66 -19.77
N VAL A 321 -4.21 4.63 -19.02
CA VAL A 321 -2.87 4.69 -19.59
C VAL A 321 -2.52 3.40 -20.34
N LYS A 322 -2.98 2.24 -19.85
CA LYS A 322 -2.84 0.95 -20.53
C LYS A 322 -3.53 0.96 -21.89
N SER A 323 -4.78 1.43 -21.94
CA SER A 323 -5.56 1.58 -23.18
C SER A 323 -4.89 2.54 -24.16
N PHE A 324 -4.35 3.66 -23.67
CA PHE A 324 -3.58 4.58 -24.52
C PHE A 324 -2.37 3.88 -25.18
N PHE A 325 -1.60 3.09 -24.44
CA PHE A 325 -0.50 2.31 -25.02
C PHE A 325 -0.98 1.23 -25.98
N HIS A 326 -2.14 0.63 -25.73
CA HIS A 326 -2.74 -0.32 -26.65
C HIS A 326 -3.07 0.34 -28.00
N ASP A 327 -3.71 1.52 -27.96
CA ASP A 327 -4.10 2.28 -29.15
C ASP A 327 -2.88 2.74 -29.97
N VAL A 328 -1.83 3.24 -29.30
CA VAL A 328 -0.59 3.65 -29.96
C VAL A 328 0.12 2.47 -30.63
N ASN A 329 0.19 1.31 -29.96
CA ASN A 329 0.78 0.10 -30.54
C ASN A 329 -0.10 -0.53 -31.63
N GLY A 330 -1.41 -0.31 -31.59
CA GLY A 330 -2.37 -0.72 -32.61
C GLY A 330 -2.30 0.16 -33.87
N ALA A 331 -2.11 1.48 -33.71
CA ALA A 331 -1.94 2.41 -34.82
C ALA A 331 -0.57 2.32 -35.53
N ALA A 332 0.43 1.75 -34.85
CA ALA A 332 1.78 1.55 -35.38
C ALA A 332 1.98 0.18 -36.08
N ALA A 333 0.96 -0.68 -36.11
CA ALA A 333 0.97 -2.02 -36.71
C ALA A 333 0.13 -2.07 -37.98
#